data_AF-W0V4V6-F1
#
_entry.id   AF-W0V4V6-F1
#
_cell.length_a   1.000
_cell.length_b   1.000
_cell.length_c   1.000
_cell.angle_alpha   90.00
_cell.angle_beta   90.00
_cell.angle_gamma   90.00
#
_symmetry.space_group_name_H-M   'P 1'
#
loop_
_entity.id
_entity.type
_entity.pdbx_description
1 polymer ?
#
loop_
_entity_poly.entity_id
_entity_poly.type
_entity_poly.pdbx_seq_one_letter_code
_entity_poly.pdbx_strand_id
1 'polypeptide(L)' 'MRGKTVPVEFNTTMAQQIMNPFLKVPSVDFSGSAHVSRSAFGIRTDPAAIADDVELMFQLEMNKVS' A
#
# COMPACT_ATOMS: atom_id res chain seq x y z
N MET A 1 -5.69 -6.09 -9.82
CA MET A 1 -5.06 -7.44 -9.69
C MET A 1 -5.80 -8.45 -10.57
N ARG A 2 -5.12 -9.46 -11.15
CA ARG A 2 -5.71 -10.46 -12.10
C ARG A 2 -6.57 -9.85 -13.22
N GLY A 3 -6.15 -8.72 -13.80
CA GLY A 3 -6.92 -8.02 -14.84
C GLY A 3 -8.20 -7.34 -14.35
N LYS A 4 -8.51 -7.38 -13.04
CA LYS A 4 -9.60 -6.62 -12.43
C LYS A 4 -9.10 -5.34 -11.78
N THR A 5 -9.87 -4.28 -12.00
CA THR A 5 -9.69 -2.97 -11.37
C THR A 5 -10.89 -2.70 -10.48
N VAL A 6 -10.62 -2.42 -9.21
CA VAL A 6 -11.64 -2.05 -8.22
C VAL A 6 -11.10 -0.84 -7.45
N PRO A 7 -11.98 0.05 -6.97
CA PRO A 7 -11.56 1.13 -6.08
C PRO A 7 -11.02 0.56 -4.76
N VAL A 8 -9.93 1.14 -4.25
CA VAL A 8 -9.35 0.83 -2.95
C VAL A 8 -9.01 2.15 -2.28
N GLU A 9 -9.41 2.30 -1.03
CA GLU A 9 -9.07 3.45 -0.20
C GLU A 9 -7.90 3.11 0.72
N PHE A 10 -6.89 3.98 0.72
CA PHE A 10 -5.70 3.83 1.56
C PHE A 10 -5.73 4.85 2.68
N ASN A 11 -5.73 4.39 3.93
CA ASN A 11 -5.49 5.24 5.07
C ASN A 11 -3.99 5.49 5.20
N THR A 12 -3.57 6.74 4.97
CA THR A 12 -2.16 7.11 4.82
C THR A 12 -1.78 8.19 5.81
N THR A 13 -0.66 8.02 6.49
CA THR A 13 -0.04 9.02 7.37
C THR A 13 1.31 9.42 6.80
N MET A 14 1.58 10.72 6.73
CA MET A 14 2.94 11.23 6.50
C MET A 14 3.74 11.07 7.79
N ALA A 15 4.76 10.22 7.78
CA ALA A 15 5.53 9.87 8.97
C ALA A 15 6.57 10.96 9.27
N GLN A 16 7.38 11.34 8.28
CA GLN A 16 8.42 12.35 8.44
C GLN A 16 8.84 12.93 7.09
N GLN A 17 9.50 14.08 7.13
CA GLN A 17 10.18 14.70 6.01
C GLN A 17 11.63 14.98 6.41
N ILE A 18 12.58 14.45 5.63
CA ILE A 18 14.01 14.53 5.93
C ILE A 18 14.82 14.88 4.69
N MET A 19 16.10 15.20 4.86
CA MET A 19 17.06 15.23 3.75
C MET A 19 17.64 13.82 3.58
N ASN A 20 17.48 13.21 2.41
CA ASN A 20 18.10 11.91 2.16
C ASN A 20 19.63 12.06 2.26
N PRO A 21 20.30 11.30 3.15
CA PRO A 21 21.72 11.53 3.45
C PRO A 21 22.65 11.10 2.32
N PHE A 22 22.20 10.24 1.40
CA PHE A 22 22.99 9.76 0.26
C PHE A 22 22.76 10.63 -0.97
N LEU A 23 21.50 10.90 -1.29
CA LEU A 23 21.12 11.62 -2.50
C LEU A 23 21.16 13.15 -2.34
N LYS A 24 21.21 13.64 -1.09
CA LYS A 24 21.20 15.08 -0.77
C LYS A 24 19.98 15.81 -1.36
N VAL A 25 18.85 15.11 -1.47
CA VAL A 25 17.56 15.66 -1.88
C VAL A 25 16.52 15.50 -0.77
N PRO A 26 15.49 16.36 -0.71
CA PRO A 26 14.36 16.16 0.20
C PRO A 26 13.69 14.82 -0.03
N SER A 27 13.32 14.15 1.06
CA SER A 27 12.57 12.90 1.08
C SER A 27 11.39 12.99 2.04
N VAL A 28 10.28 12.33 1.69
CA VAL A 28 9.08 12.23 2.53
C VAL A 28 8.71 10.76 2.71
N ASP A 29 8.45 10.38 3.95
CA ASP A 29 8.03 9.04 4.31
C ASP A 29 6.53 8.98 4.54
N PHE A 30 5.89 7.94 4.00
CA PHE A 30 4.50 7.62 4.24
C PHE A 30 4.37 6.20 4.75
N SER A 31 3.44 5.99 5.67
CA SER A 31 2.98 4.66 6.06
C SER A 31 1.46 4.61 6.00
N GLY A 32 0.92 3.42 5.83
CA GLY A 32 -0.52 3.27 5.78
C GLY A 32 -0.97 1.85 5.57
N SER A 33 -2.29 1.71 5.50
CA SER A 33 -2.93 0.45 5.23
C SER A 33 -4.20 0.61 4.40
N ALA A 34 -4.66 -0.51 3.83
CA ALA A 34 -5.95 -0.64 3.18
C ALA A 34 -6.51 -2.03 3.43
N HIS A 35 -7.84 -2.13 3.55
CA HIS A 35 -8.53 -3.40 3.55
C HIS A 35 -9.10 -3.68 2.17
N VAL A 36 -8.88 -4.88 1.65
CA VAL A 36 -9.40 -5.31 0.35
C VAL A 36 -10.03 -6.70 0.44
N SER A 37 -11.12 -6.91 -0.32
CA SER A 37 -11.65 -8.24 -0.57
C SER A 37 -10.85 -8.92 -1.68
N ARG A 38 -10.21 -10.05 -1.37
CA ARG A 38 -9.46 -10.84 -2.38
C ARG A 38 -10.38 -11.40 -3.46
N SER A 39 -11.62 -11.77 -3.11
CA SER A 39 -12.60 -12.29 -4.06
C SER A 39 -13.05 -11.24 -5.08
N ALA A 40 -13.07 -9.95 -4.72
CA ALA A 40 -13.33 -8.85 -5.67
C ALA A 40 -12.32 -8.86 -6.83
N PHE A 41 -11.07 -9.23 -6.55
CA PHE A 41 -10.01 -9.42 -7.54
C PHE A 41 -9.98 -10.81 -8.20
N GLY A 42 -10.98 -11.65 -7.93
CA GLY A 42 -11.07 -13.01 -8.49
C GLY A 42 -10.12 -14.01 -7.84
N ILE A 43 -9.55 -13.70 -6.68
CA ILE A 43 -8.69 -14.61 -5.91
C ILE A 43 -9.59 -15.45 -5.00
N ARG A 44 -10.15 -16.53 -5.56
CA ARG A 44 -10.96 -17.50 -4.82
C ARG A 44 -10.08 -18.62 -4.28
N THR A 45 -10.36 -19.07 -3.07
CA THR A 45 -9.78 -20.28 -2.49
C THR A 45 -10.92 -21.13 -1.94
N ASP A 46 -11.01 -22.38 -2.37
CA ASP A 46 -11.67 -23.44 -1.62
C ASP A 46 -10.61 -24.00 -0.68
N PRO A 47 -10.56 -23.51 0.58
CA PRO A 47 -11.57 -23.86 1.58
C PRO A 47 -12.11 -22.64 2.36
N ALA A 48 -13.22 -22.86 3.10
CA ALA A 48 -13.85 -21.90 4.02
C ALA A 48 -12.96 -21.40 5.18
N ALA A 49 -11.68 -21.81 5.22
CA ALA A 49 -10.72 -21.51 6.28
C ALA A 49 -9.93 -20.20 6.07
N ILE A 50 -10.02 -19.56 4.91
CA ILE A 50 -9.26 -18.32 4.61
C ILE A 50 -10.22 -17.14 4.51
N ALA A 51 -10.04 -16.13 5.37
CA ALA A 51 -10.81 -14.90 5.34
C ALA A 51 -10.73 -14.20 3.96
N ASP A 52 -11.82 -13.54 3.54
CA ASP A 52 -11.85 -12.79 2.27
C ASP A 52 -11.25 -11.39 2.40
N ASP A 53 -11.33 -10.80 3.59
CA ASP A 53 -10.71 -9.53 3.92
C ASP A 53 -9.18 -9.69 4.08
N VAL A 54 -8.43 -8.80 3.45
CA VAL A 54 -6.98 -8.77 3.47
C VAL A 54 -6.53 -7.37 3.80
N GLU A 55 -5.76 -7.22 4.87
CA GLU A 55 -5.04 -6.00 5.18
C GLU A 55 -3.77 -5.90 4.33
N LEU A 56 -3.64 -4.79 3.61
CA LEU A 56 -2.43 -4.39 2.91
C LEU A 56 -1.75 -3.33 3.76
N MET A 57 -0.49 -3.54 4.14
CA MET A 57 0.32 -2.54 4.84
C MET A 57 1.44 -2.05 3.91
N PHE A 58 1.73 -0.76 3.95
CA PHE A 58 2.83 -0.20 3.16
C PHE A 58 3.66 0.81 3.95
N GLN A 59 4.92 0.93 3.50
CA GLN A 59 5.84 2.00 3.86
C GLN A 59 6.52 2.47 2.58
N LEU A 60 6.58 3.78 2.38
CA LEU A 60 7.09 4.41 1.17
C LEU A 60 8.01 5.55 1.56
N GLU A 61 9.21 5.57 0.97
CA GLU A 61 10.11 6.73 0.96
C GLU A 61 10.08 7.36 -0.43
N MET A 62 9.76 8.65 -0.52
CA MET A 62 9.69 9.39 -1.77
C MET A 62 10.76 10.48 -1.82
N ASN A 63 11.79 10.27 -2.63
CA ASN A 63 12.83 11.24 -2.90
C ASN A 63 12.40 12.24 -3.98
N LYS A 64 12.65 13.53 -3.75
CA LYS A 64 12.40 14.56 -4.76
C LYS A 64 13.27 14.30 -6.00
N VAL A 65 12.62 14.15 -7.14
CA VAL A 65 13.28 14.12 -8.46
C VAL A 65 13.43 15.55 -8.96
N SER A 66 14.64 15.92 -9.40
CA SER A 66 14.98 17.23 -9.96
C SER A 66 14.41 17.44 -11.35
#